data_AF-A0A8J6AAB7-F1
#
_entry.id   AF-A0A8J6AAB7-F1
#
_cell.length_a   1.000
_cell.length_b   1.000
_cell.length_c   1.000
_cell.angle_alpha   90.00
_cell.angle_beta   90.00
_cell.angle_gamma   90.00
#
_symmetry.space_group_name_H-M   'P 1'
#
loop_
_entity.id
_entity.type
_entity.pdbx_description
1 polymer ?
#
loop_
_entity_poly.entity_id
_entity_poly.type
_entity_poly.pdbx_seq_one_letter_code
_entity_poly.pdbx_strand_id
1 'polypeptide(L)'
;IQPMDAPVVLWLQGGPGGSSLFGLFVEHGPYVVTSNLTLRAREFPWTTTLSMLYVDNPVGTGFSFTDEPQGYATNEDDVARDLYSALIQFFQLFPEYQKNDFYATGESYAGKYVPAIAHYIHNLNPRMEMKINLKGIALGDAYSDPESIIRGYAAFLFQIGLLDEEQRKYFQKQCDECIKYIQEEKWALAFEVLDKLLDGDLTSDPSYFQNVTGCSNYYNLLQCTEPEDQNYYGKFLSLPQVRQAIHVGNRTFNDGSEVEKYLRKDTVQSVKPWLTEIMNNYKGTSWELPYVELNISEINSFLFRRKALVSYVNCFRQKELLAMLEFVIEE
;
A
#
# COMPACT_ATOMS: atom_id res chain seq x y z
N ILE A 1 -18.96 14.00 -12.86
CA ILE A 1 -19.69 12.71 -12.87
C ILE A 1 -20.75 12.80 -11.77
N GLN A 2 -21.97 12.30 -11.98
CA GLN A 2 -22.96 12.22 -10.90
C GLN A 2 -22.46 11.17 -9.90
N PRO A 3 -22.38 11.45 -8.58
CA PRO A 3 -21.77 10.53 -7.61
C PRO A 3 -22.34 9.10 -7.65
N MET A 4 -23.63 8.96 -7.98
CA MET A 4 -24.32 7.67 -8.04
C MET A 4 -23.89 6.79 -9.21
N ASP A 5 -23.30 7.35 -10.28
CA ASP A 5 -22.83 6.59 -11.44
C ASP A 5 -21.31 6.44 -11.46
N ALA A 6 -20.60 7.10 -10.55
CA ALA A 6 -19.15 7.04 -10.47
C ALA A 6 -18.67 5.65 -9.99
N PRO A 7 -17.57 5.10 -10.54
CA PRO A 7 -16.95 3.90 -9.99
C PRO A 7 -16.64 4.06 -8.50
N VAL A 8 -16.86 2.99 -7.75
CA VAL A 8 -16.43 2.90 -6.35
C VAL A 8 -14.99 2.39 -6.34
N VAL A 9 -14.11 3.16 -5.72
CA VAL A 9 -12.68 2.85 -5.68
C VAL A 9 -12.26 2.69 -4.23
N LEU A 10 -11.94 1.46 -3.85
CA LEU A 10 -11.33 1.15 -2.57
C LEU A 10 -9.86 1.57 -2.62
N TRP A 11 -9.42 2.38 -1.65
CA TRP A 11 -8.00 2.69 -1.41
C TRP A 11 -7.53 2.04 -0.12
N LEU A 12 -6.42 1.30 -0.22
CA LEU A 12 -5.72 0.67 0.89
C LEU A 12 -4.29 1.18 0.95
N GLN A 13 -3.93 1.79 2.07
CA GLN A 13 -2.53 2.06 2.38
C GLN A 13 -1.83 0.76 2.82
N GLY A 14 -0.51 0.70 2.60
CA GLY A 14 0.34 -0.43 2.93
C GLY A 14 0.79 -0.46 4.40
N GLY A 15 2.11 -0.39 4.61
CA GLY A 15 2.76 -0.62 5.90
C GLY A 15 3.49 -1.96 5.92
N PRO A 16 2.95 -3.02 6.57
CA PRO A 16 1.54 -3.24 6.92
C PRO A 16 1.07 -2.45 8.14
N GLY A 17 -0.20 -2.01 8.15
CA GLY A 17 -0.78 -1.25 9.27
C GLY A 17 -0.81 0.27 9.09
N GLY A 18 -0.42 0.77 7.91
CA GLY A 18 -0.51 2.17 7.57
C GLY A 18 -1.96 2.61 7.37
N SER A 19 -2.36 3.74 7.97
CA SER A 19 -3.73 4.24 7.83
C SER A 19 -4.01 4.75 6.41
N SER A 20 -5.14 4.34 5.83
CA SER A 20 -5.62 4.85 4.53
C SER A 20 -6.02 6.32 4.56
N LEU A 21 -6.11 6.93 5.75
CA LEU A 21 -6.22 8.38 5.90
C LEU A 21 -4.94 9.11 5.45
N PHE A 22 -3.80 8.42 5.36
CA PHE A 22 -2.62 8.95 4.69
C PHE A 22 -2.94 9.27 3.21
N GLY A 23 -3.50 8.31 2.46
CA GLY A 23 -3.91 8.55 1.07
C GLY A 23 -4.96 9.65 0.91
N LEU A 24 -5.84 9.79 1.90
CA LEU A 24 -6.83 10.87 1.93
C LEU A 24 -6.18 12.25 2.11
N PHE A 25 -5.33 12.43 3.13
CA PHE A 25 -4.82 13.75 3.50
C PHE A 25 -3.47 14.13 2.89
N VAL A 26 -2.64 13.16 2.53
CA VAL A 26 -1.28 13.37 2.02
C VAL A 26 -1.27 13.25 0.50
N GLU A 27 -1.91 12.22 -0.05
CA GLU A 27 -1.68 11.82 -1.43
C GLU A 27 -2.70 12.39 -2.42
N HIS A 28 -3.92 11.85 -2.45
CA HIS A 28 -4.86 12.06 -3.56
C HIS A 28 -6.32 12.26 -3.14
N GLY A 29 -6.60 12.30 -1.83
CA GLY A 29 -7.92 12.71 -1.35
C GLY A 29 -8.20 14.22 -1.50
N PRO A 30 -9.41 14.67 -1.14
CA PRO A 30 -9.90 16.01 -1.45
C PRO A 30 -9.16 17.15 -0.74
N TYR A 31 -8.46 16.85 0.36
CA TYR A 31 -7.86 17.86 1.22
C TYR A 31 -6.40 17.55 1.56
N VAL A 32 -5.67 18.61 1.88
CA VAL A 32 -4.32 18.59 2.47
C VAL A 32 -4.41 19.23 3.85
N VAL A 33 -3.80 18.61 4.85
CA VAL A 33 -3.66 19.21 6.19
C VAL A 33 -2.47 20.15 6.20
N THR A 34 -2.70 21.41 6.58
CA THR A 34 -1.64 22.43 6.70
C THR A 34 -0.91 22.32 8.05
N SER A 35 0.26 22.94 8.18
CA SER A 35 0.99 23.06 9.46
C SER A 35 0.18 23.68 10.61
N ASN A 36 -0.82 24.52 10.30
CA ASN A 36 -1.74 25.12 11.27
C ASN A 36 -2.93 24.20 11.63
N LEU A 37 -2.91 22.93 11.23
CA LEU A 37 -3.98 21.94 11.42
C LEU A 37 -5.34 22.38 10.85
N THR A 38 -5.30 23.06 9.71
CA THR A 38 -6.47 23.41 8.89
C THR A 38 -6.47 22.63 7.58
N LEU A 39 -7.61 22.58 6.88
CA LEU A 39 -7.75 21.90 5.60
C LEU A 39 -7.61 22.88 4.43
N ARG A 40 -6.84 22.49 3.42
CA ARG A 40 -6.77 23.14 2.11
C ARG A 40 -7.25 22.17 1.03
N ALA A 41 -8.07 22.63 0.09
CA ALA A 41 -8.49 21.81 -1.04
C ALA A 41 -7.30 21.41 -1.93
N ARG A 42 -7.31 20.16 -2.39
CA ARG A 42 -6.35 19.64 -3.38
C ARG A 42 -6.80 20.02 -4.79
N GLU A 43 -5.84 20.27 -5.67
CA GLU A 43 -6.12 20.68 -7.05
C GLU A 43 -6.61 19.53 -7.93
N PHE A 44 -6.05 18.32 -7.76
CA PHE A 44 -6.39 17.12 -8.53
C PHE A 44 -6.75 15.93 -7.62
N PRO A 45 -7.83 16.02 -6.83
CA PRO A 45 -8.22 14.90 -5.98
C PRO A 45 -8.95 13.83 -6.80
N TRP A 46 -8.74 12.55 -6.47
CA TRP A 46 -9.44 11.45 -7.15
C TRP A 46 -10.97 11.50 -6.98
N THR A 47 -11.43 12.16 -5.92
CA THR A 47 -12.85 12.38 -5.66
C THR A 47 -13.56 13.29 -6.68
N THR A 48 -12.85 13.86 -7.66
CA THR A 48 -13.51 14.61 -8.76
C THR A 48 -14.33 13.72 -9.68
N THR A 49 -13.87 12.49 -9.90
CA THR A 49 -14.44 11.55 -10.87
C THR A 49 -14.81 10.21 -10.26
N LEU A 50 -14.33 9.91 -9.04
CA LEU A 50 -14.45 8.61 -8.40
C LEU A 50 -15.15 8.71 -7.03
N SER A 51 -15.92 7.68 -6.69
CA SER A 51 -16.46 7.48 -5.34
C SER A 51 -15.43 6.72 -4.50
N MET A 52 -14.56 7.48 -3.82
CA MET A 52 -13.44 6.94 -3.06
C MET A 52 -13.88 6.36 -1.71
N LEU A 53 -13.45 5.13 -1.42
CA LEU A 53 -13.60 4.45 -0.13
C LEU A 53 -12.21 4.21 0.47
N TYR A 54 -11.85 4.97 1.50
CA TYR A 54 -10.60 4.79 2.25
C TYR A 54 -10.87 3.91 3.46
N VAL A 55 -10.18 2.77 3.57
CA VAL A 55 -10.39 1.82 4.68
C VAL A 55 -9.09 1.61 5.45
N ASP A 56 -9.11 1.89 6.74
CA ASP A 56 -8.04 1.49 7.66
C ASP A 56 -8.07 -0.03 7.80
N ASN A 57 -7.08 -0.71 7.20
CA ASN A 57 -7.02 -2.16 7.05
C ASN A 57 -5.60 -2.67 7.33
N PRO A 58 -5.42 -3.80 8.04
CA PRO A 58 -6.42 -4.57 8.80
C PRO A 58 -6.77 -3.92 10.16
N VAL A 59 -7.56 -4.58 11.01
CA VAL A 59 -7.80 -4.10 12.39
C VAL A 59 -6.49 -3.92 13.15
N GLY A 60 -6.38 -2.83 13.93
CA GLY A 60 -5.12 -2.36 14.49
C GLY A 60 -4.49 -1.20 13.70
N THR A 61 -5.00 -0.92 12.50
CA THR A 61 -4.59 0.21 11.65
C THR A 61 -5.44 1.44 11.96
N GLY A 62 -4.83 2.60 12.18
CA GLY A 62 -5.55 3.86 12.33
C GLY A 62 -6.70 3.77 13.36
N PHE A 63 -7.94 4.03 12.94
CA PHE A 63 -9.11 3.89 13.81
C PHE A 63 -9.75 2.51 13.85
N SER A 64 -9.34 1.57 12.99
CA SER A 64 -9.82 0.18 13.02
C SER A 64 -9.22 -0.55 14.22
N PHE A 65 -10.06 -1.26 14.99
CA PHE A 65 -9.65 -1.81 16.29
C PHE A 65 -10.21 -3.23 16.50
N THR A 66 -9.53 -3.96 17.39
CA THR A 66 -10.02 -5.18 18.03
C THR A 66 -9.68 -5.09 19.52
N ASP A 67 -10.55 -5.64 20.38
CA ASP A 67 -10.28 -5.74 21.82
C ASP A 67 -9.60 -7.08 22.18
N GLU A 68 -9.51 -8.01 21.21
CA GLU A 68 -8.97 -9.36 21.39
C GLU A 68 -7.74 -9.59 20.50
N PRO A 69 -6.64 -10.18 21.02
CA PRO A 69 -5.44 -10.52 20.25
C PRO A 69 -5.69 -11.42 19.04
N GLN A 70 -6.74 -12.23 19.07
CA GLN A 70 -7.13 -13.13 17.97
C GLN A 70 -7.84 -12.39 16.83
N GLY A 71 -8.18 -11.10 17.02
CA GLY A 71 -8.75 -10.27 15.97
C GLY A 71 -7.72 -9.76 14.96
N TYR A 72 -6.43 -9.76 15.30
CA TYR A 72 -5.38 -9.34 14.37
C TYR A 72 -5.18 -10.38 13.26
N ALA A 73 -5.16 -9.90 12.02
CA ALA A 73 -4.85 -10.73 10.86
C ALA A 73 -3.39 -11.21 10.91
N THR A 74 -3.16 -12.48 10.55
CA THR A 74 -1.82 -13.08 10.57
C THR A 74 -1.29 -13.47 9.20
N ASN A 75 -2.12 -13.31 8.18
CA ASN A 75 -1.84 -13.59 6.77
C ASN A 75 -2.87 -12.88 5.89
N GLU A 76 -2.63 -12.88 4.58
CA GLU A 76 -3.52 -12.23 3.62
C GLU A 76 -4.91 -12.87 3.46
N ASP A 77 -5.10 -14.16 3.81
CA ASP A 77 -6.43 -14.77 3.82
C ASP A 77 -7.32 -14.17 4.94
N ASP A 78 -6.73 -13.91 6.13
CA ASP A 78 -7.39 -13.21 7.22
C ASP A 78 -7.78 -11.79 6.80
N VAL A 79 -6.82 -11.04 6.23
CA VAL A 79 -7.05 -9.67 5.73
C VAL A 79 -8.18 -9.65 4.71
N ALA A 80 -8.14 -10.52 3.71
CA ALA A 80 -9.14 -10.55 2.65
C ALA A 80 -10.53 -10.91 3.17
N ARG A 81 -10.64 -11.88 4.09
CA ARG A 81 -11.91 -12.26 4.73
C ARG A 81 -12.53 -11.09 5.48
N ASP A 82 -11.74 -10.41 6.31
CA ASP A 82 -12.26 -9.36 7.19
C ASP A 82 -12.60 -8.10 6.40
N LEU A 83 -11.77 -7.73 5.42
CA LEU A 83 -12.04 -6.64 4.49
C LEU A 83 -13.27 -6.93 3.60
N TYR A 84 -13.45 -8.16 3.12
CA TYR A 84 -14.65 -8.55 2.38
C TYR A 84 -15.91 -8.39 3.23
N SER A 85 -15.86 -8.78 4.51
CA SER A 85 -16.97 -8.57 5.46
C SER A 85 -17.33 -7.09 5.60
N ALA A 86 -16.33 -6.21 5.69
CA ALA A 86 -16.55 -4.76 5.73
C ALA A 86 -17.17 -4.23 4.42
N LEU A 87 -16.70 -4.68 3.26
CA LEU A 87 -17.25 -4.29 1.95
C LEU A 87 -18.70 -4.74 1.78
N ILE A 88 -19.06 -5.96 2.20
CA ILE A 88 -20.45 -6.43 2.15
C ILE A 88 -21.34 -5.55 3.04
N GLN A 89 -20.91 -5.22 4.26
CA GLN A 89 -21.66 -4.30 5.12
C GLN A 89 -21.78 -2.89 4.51
N PHE A 90 -20.73 -2.39 3.86
CA PHE A 90 -20.77 -1.12 3.12
C PHE A 90 -21.86 -1.15 2.04
N PHE A 91 -21.90 -2.17 1.18
CA PHE A 91 -22.91 -2.28 0.13
C PHE A 91 -24.32 -2.60 0.65
N GLN A 92 -24.46 -3.12 1.87
CA GLN A 92 -25.76 -3.23 2.55
C GLN A 92 -26.27 -1.87 3.05
N LEU A 93 -25.37 -1.03 3.58
CA LEU A 93 -25.71 0.31 4.08
C LEU A 93 -25.91 1.32 2.95
N PHE A 94 -25.19 1.16 1.85
CA PHE A 94 -25.24 2.02 0.67
C PHE A 94 -25.55 1.21 -0.62
N PRO A 95 -26.76 0.63 -0.72
CA PRO A 95 -27.14 -0.23 -1.83
C PRO A 95 -27.15 0.48 -3.19
N GLU A 96 -27.24 1.81 -3.21
CA GLU A 96 -27.12 2.62 -4.42
C GLU A 96 -25.79 2.44 -5.15
N TYR A 97 -24.71 2.11 -4.44
CA TYR A 97 -23.38 1.88 -5.02
C TYR A 97 -23.14 0.44 -5.46
N GLN A 98 -24.03 -0.50 -5.11
CA GLN A 98 -23.80 -1.93 -5.34
C GLN A 98 -23.62 -2.28 -6.83
N LYS A 99 -24.29 -1.54 -7.71
CA LYS A 99 -24.25 -1.78 -9.16
C LYS A 99 -23.05 -1.11 -9.83
N ASN A 100 -22.40 -0.18 -9.15
CA ASN A 100 -21.31 0.59 -9.71
C ASN A 100 -20.12 -0.31 -9.97
N ASP A 101 -19.29 0.08 -10.92
CA ASP A 101 -18.02 -0.59 -11.14
C ASP A 101 -17.14 -0.43 -9.90
N PHE A 102 -16.58 -1.53 -9.42
CA PHE A 102 -15.74 -1.56 -8.24
C PHE A 102 -14.28 -1.83 -8.62
N TYR A 103 -13.38 -1.02 -8.09
CA TYR A 103 -11.93 -1.18 -8.26
C TYR A 103 -11.25 -1.25 -6.90
N ALA A 104 -10.36 -2.23 -6.73
CA ALA A 104 -9.51 -2.33 -5.54
C ALA A 104 -8.14 -1.72 -5.85
N THR A 105 -7.73 -0.73 -5.07
CA THR A 105 -6.50 0.04 -5.31
C THR A 105 -5.72 0.24 -4.02
N GLY A 106 -4.42 0.44 -4.15
CA GLY A 106 -3.56 0.70 -3.00
C GLY A 106 -2.09 0.75 -3.39
N GLU A 107 -1.26 1.02 -2.39
CA GLU A 107 0.18 1.14 -2.57
C GLU A 107 1.02 0.36 -1.55
N SER A 108 2.31 0.20 -1.83
CA SER A 108 3.28 -0.43 -0.93
C SER A 108 2.84 -1.85 -0.54
N TYR A 109 2.68 -2.16 0.75
CA TYR A 109 2.17 -3.45 1.23
C TYR A 109 0.76 -3.80 0.72
N ALA A 110 -0.03 -2.82 0.27
CA ALA A 110 -1.30 -3.11 -0.39
C ALA A 110 -1.12 -3.85 -1.74
N GLY A 111 0.11 -3.95 -2.24
CA GLY A 111 0.52 -4.96 -3.23
C GLY A 111 0.20 -6.39 -2.85
N LYS A 112 -0.06 -6.68 -1.57
CA LYS A 112 -0.59 -7.94 -1.04
C LYS A 112 -2.09 -7.87 -0.76
N TYR A 113 -2.53 -6.82 -0.07
CA TYR A 113 -3.93 -6.63 0.30
C TYR A 113 -4.87 -6.63 -0.91
N VAL A 114 -4.51 -5.90 -1.97
CA VAL A 114 -5.35 -5.71 -3.16
C VAL A 114 -5.51 -7.02 -3.95
N PRO A 115 -4.44 -7.79 -4.28
CA PRO A 115 -4.60 -9.12 -4.86
C PRO A 115 -5.41 -10.06 -3.97
N ALA A 116 -5.19 -10.03 -2.65
CA ALA A 116 -5.90 -10.89 -1.71
C ALA A 116 -7.42 -10.62 -1.72
N ILE A 117 -7.84 -9.36 -1.57
CA ILE A 117 -9.27 -9.02 -1.60
C ILE A 117 -9.90 -9.25 -2.97
N ALA A 118 -9.19 -8.95 -4.06
CA ALA A 118 -9.68 -9.18 -5.41
C ALA A 118 -9.88 -10.68 -5.69
N HIS A 119 -8.93 -11.52 -5.29
CA HIS A 119 -9.03 -12.99 -5.37
C HIS A 119 -10.16 -13.55 -4.50
N TYR A 120 -10.35 -13.00 -3.30
CA TYR A 120 -11.45 -13.39 -2.42
C TYR A 120 -12.82 -13.05 -3.03
N ILE A 121 -12.98 -11.85 -3.59
CA ILE A 121 -14.18 -11.42 -4.32
C ILE A 121 -14.42 -12.31 -5.55
N HIS A 122 -13.40 -12.55 -6.36
CA HIS A 122 -13.48 -13.39 -7.56
C HIS A 122 -14.05 -14.78 -7.24
N ASN A 123 -13.55 -15.42 -6.18
CA ASN A 123 -13.95 -16.76 -5.78
C ASN A 123 -15.33 -16.84 -5.13
N LEU A 124 -15.75 -15.80 -4.39
CA LEU A 124 -17.05 -15.79 -3.71
C LEU A 124 -18.19 -15.29 -4.60
N ASN A 125 -17.96 -14.32 -5.48
CA ASN A 125 -19.00 -13.72 -6.33
C ASN A 125 -19.91 -14.74 -7.06
N PRO A 126 -19.43 -15.88 -7.58
CA PRO A 126 -20.30 -16.90 -8.19
C PRO A 126 -21.29 -17.57 -7.23
N ARG A 127 -21.00 -17.56 -5.92
CA ARG A 127 -21.74 -18.28 -4.87
C ARG A 127 -22.60 -17.35 -4.00
N MET A 128 -22.38 -16.04 -4.08
CA MET A 128 -23.04 -15.05 -3.23
C MET A 128 -24.20 -14.35 -3.96
N GLU A 129 -25.27 -14.04 -3.21
CA GLU A 129 -26.40 -13.26 -3.72
C GLU A 129 -26.02 -11.79 -3.91
N MET A 130 -25.41 -11.18 -2.89
CA MET A 130 -24.82 -9.85 -2.99
C MET A 130 -23.42 -9.97 -3.59
N LYS A 131 -23.28 -9.57 -4.85
CA LYS A 131 -22.02 -9.57 -5.58
C LYS A 131 -21.39 -8.18 -5.54
N ILE A 132 -20.05 -8.16 -5.50
CA ILE A 132 -19.28 -6.93 -5.71
C ILE A 132 -18.88 -6.90 -7.19
N ASN A 133 -19.27 -5.85 -7.91
CA ASN A 133 -19.01 -5.70 -9.35
C ASN A 133 -17.54 -5.30 -9.64
N LEU A 134 -16.61 -6.17 -9.23
CA LEU A 134 -15.17 -5.99 -9.43
C LEU A 134 -14.85 -5.91 -10.93
N LYS A 135 -14.21 -4.81 -11.34
CA LYS A 135 -13.77 -4.56 -12.73
C LYS A 135 -12.27 -4.59 -12.90
N GLY A 136 -11.53 -4.21 -11.87
CA GLY A 136 -10.08 -4.20 -11.95
C GLY A 136 -9.38 -3.87 -10.64
N ILE A 137 -8.06 -3.93 -10.73
CA ILE A 137 -7.15 -3.56 -9.65
C ILE A 137 -6.12 -2.53 -10.12
N ALA A 138 -5.58 -1.77 -9.18
CA ALA A 138 -4.60 -0.74 -9.48
C ALA A 138 -3.57 -0.65 -8.34
N LEU A 139 -2.29 -0.80 -8.65
CA LEU A 139 -1.22 -0.99 -7.67
C LEU A 139 -0.13 0.09 -7.84
N GLY A 140 0.10 0.91 -6.81
CA GLY A 140 1.22 1.86 -6.75
C GLY A 140 2.41 1.29 -5.98
N ASP A 141 3.60 1.29 -6.58
CA ASP A 141 4.87 0.98 -5.88
C ASP A 141 4.78 -0.30 -5.01
N ALA A 142 4.17 -1.34 -5.59
CA ALA A 142 3.58 -2.44 -4.84
C ALA A 142 4.56 -3.55 -4.47
N TYR A 143 4.46 -4.01 -3.22
CA TYR A 143 5.26 -5.09 -2.66
C TYR A 143 4.51 -6.44 -2.71
N SER A 144 4.51 -7.10 -3.87
CA SER A 144 3.69 -8.31 -4.13
C SER A 144 4.47 -9.64 -4.21
N ASP A 145 5.75 -9.60 -4.63
CA ASP A 145 6.59 -10.78 -4.84
C ASP A 145 7.99 -10.57 -4.24
N PRO A 146 8.13 -10.75 -2.90
CA PRO A 146 9.36 -10.41 -2.16
C PRO A 146 10.63 -11.01 -2.75
N GLU A 147 10.62 -12.27 -3.17
CA GLU A 147 11.81 -12.93 -3.73
C GLU A 147 12.33 -12.19 -4.99
N SER A 148 11.43 -11.81 -5.90
CA SER A 148 11.80 -11.10 -7.13
C SER A 148 12.25 -9.67 -6.86
N ILE A 149 11.64 -9.02 -5.86
CA ILE A 149 11.95 -7.63 -5.47
C ILE A 149 13.32 -7.58 -4.78
N ILE A 150 13.53 -8.39 -3.73
CA ILE A 150 14.75 -8.43 -2.92
C ILE A 150 16.01 -8.73 -3.77
N ARG A 151 15.85 -9.54 -4.82
CA ARG A 151 16.94 -9.87 -5.75
C ARG A 151 17.52 -8.63 -6.46
N GLY A 152 16.75 -7.55 -6.59
CA GLY A 152 17.13 -6.32 -7.29
C GLY A 152 17.85 -5.28 -6.41
N TYR A 153 17.67 -5.29 -5.09
CA TYR A 153 18.05 -4.16 -4.22
C TYR A 153 19.52 -3.79 -4.29
N ALA A 154 20.43 -4.75 -4.13
CA ALA A 154 21.86 -4.46 -4.12
C ALA A 154 22.35 -3.88 -5.45
N ALA A 155 21.86 -4.42 -6.57
CA ALA A 155 22.22 -3.93 -7.90
C ALA A 155 21.68 -2.51 -8.13
N PHE A 156 20.43 -2.27 -7.78
CA PHE A 156 19.77 -0.97 -7.91
C PHE A 156 20.48 0.11 -7.11
N LEU A 157 20.69 -0.11 -5.81
CA LEU A 157 21.35 0.85 -4.92
C LEU A 157 22.79 1.19 -5.36
N PHE A 158 23.50 0.22 -5.91
CA PHE A 158 24.82 0.45 -6.49
C PHE A 158 24.76 1.28 -7.78
N GLN A 159 23.82 0.98 -8.68
CA GLN A 159 23.68 1.66 -9.97
C GLN A 159 23.33 3.15 -9.81
N ILE A 160 22.57 3.51 -8.79
CA ILE A 160 22.23 4.89 -8.46
C ILE A 160 23.29 5.58 -7.58
N GLY A 161 24.37 4.87 -7.21
CA GLY A 161 25.50 5.43 -6.46
C GLY A 161 25.30 5.56 -4.95
N LEU A 162 24.30 4.88 -4.37
CA LEU A 162 24.09 4.85 -2.91
C LEU A 162 24.96 3.81 -2.20
N LEU A 163 25.44 2.79 -2.92
CA LEU A 163 26.40 1.82 -2.39
C LEU A 163 27.68 1.83 -3.21
N ASP A 164 28.82 1.68 -2.53
CA ASP A 164 30.08 1.31 -3.16
C ASP A 164 30.14 -0.21 -3.45
N GLU A 165 31.27 -0.68 -3.99
CA GLU A 165 31.40 -2.09 -4.37
C GLU A 165 31.43 -3.05 -3.16
N GLU A 166 32.02 -2.65 -2.03
CA GLU A 166 32.09 -3.49 -0.83
C GLU A 166 30.72 -3.55 -0.14
N GLN A 167 30.07 -2.40 -0.03
CA GLN A 167 28.72 -2.27 0.51
C GLN A 167 27.72 -3.06 -0.33
N ARG A 168 27.79 -2.96 -1.67
CA ARG A 168 26.97 -3.79 -2.58
C ARG A 168 27.18 -5.29 -2.34
N LYS A 169 28.43 -5.75 -2.20
CA LYS A 169 28.72 -7.18 -1.97
C LYS A 169 28.10 -7.68 -0.66
N TYR A 170 28.19 -6.89 0.40
CA TYR A 170 27.53 -7.20 1.67
C TYR A 170 26.00 -7.23 1.50
N PHE A 171 25.43 -6.19 0.90
CA PHE A 171 23.99 -6.07 0.67
C PHE A 171 23.45 -7.26 -0.13
N GLN A 172 24.11 -7.62 -1.24
CA GLN A 172 23.75 -8.77 -2.06
C GLN A 172 23.78 -10.07 -1.26
N LYS A 173 24.80 -10.26 -0.42
CA LYS A 173 24.88 -11.45 0.43
C LYS A 173 23.69 -11.54 1.40
N GLN A 174 23.26 -10.42 1.99
CA GLN A 174 22.07 -10.39 2.85
C GLN A 174 20.80 -10.68 2.05
N CYS A 175 20.64 -10.11 0.85
CA CYS A 175 19.53 -10.43 -0.06
C CYS A 175 19.48 -11.93 -0.41
N ASP A 176 20.62 -12.53 -0.76
CA ASP A 176 20.70 -13.96 -1.11
C ASP A 176 20.34 -14.86 0.08
N GLU A 177 20.76 -14.47 1.30
CA GLU A 177 20.43 -15.17 2.53
C GLU A 177 18.94 -15.04 2.89
N CYS A 178 18.36 -13.85 2.73
CA CYS A 178 16.92 -13.62 2.88
C CYS A 178 16.12 -14.50 1.89
N ILE A 179 16.48 -14.50 0.61
CA ILE A 179 15.85 -15.33 -0.43
C ILE A 179 15.97 -16.82 -0.09
N LYS A 180 17.12 -17.27 0.41
CA LYS A 180 17.28 -18.65 0.86
C LYS A 180 16.30 -18.98 2.00
N TYR A 181 16.14 -18.09 2.98
CA TYR A 181 15.17 -18.30 4.05
C TYR A 181 13.73 -18.30 3.54
N ILE A 182 13.39 -17.47 2.55
CA ILE A 182 12.09 -17.49 1.85
C ILE A 182 11.85 -18.87 1.21
N GLN A 183 12.82 -19.38 0.45
CA GLN A 183 12.72 -20.68 -0.22
C GLN A 183 12.65 -21.88 0.74
N GLU A 184 13.19 -21.74 1.95
CA GLU A 184 13.12 -22.73 3.03
C GLU A 184 11.89 -22.53 3.95
N GLU A 185 10.99 -21.61 3.62
CA GLU A 185 9.80 -21.24 4.41
C GLU A 185 10.12 -20.75 5.85
N LYS A 186 11.33 -20.22 6.04
CA LYS A 186 11.81 -19.66 7.32
C LYS A 186 11.45 -18.17 7.42
N TRP A 187 10.15 -17.88 7.37
CA TRP A 187 9.60 -16.52 7.21
C TRP A 187 10.12 -15.51 8.23
N ALA A 188 10.18 -15.89 9.51
CA ALA A 188 10.64 -14.99 10.57
C ALA A 188 12.12 -14.60 10.39
N LEU A 189 12.97 -15.55 10.00
CA LEU A 189 14.39 -15.29 9.75
C LEU A 189 14.59 -14.43 8.50
N ALA A 190 13.80 -14.67 7.45
CA ALA A 190 13.82 -13.83 6.25
C ALA A 190 13.43 -12.38 6.57
N PHE A 191 12.37 -12.17 7.36
CA PHE A 191 11.95 -10.85 7.80
C PHE A 191 13.03 -10.15 8.62
N GLU A 192 13.62 -10.83 9.60
CA GLU A 192 14.70 -10.26 10.43
C GLU A 192 15.93 -9.82 9.62
N VAL A 193 16.24 -10.50 8.51
CA VAL A 193 17.31 -10.08 7.60
C VAL A 193 16.90 -8.81 6.85
N LEU A 194 15.65 -8.75 6.37
CA LEU A 194 15.14 -7.60 5.60
C LEU A 194 15.04 -6.34 6.46
N ASP A 195 14.49 -6.46 7.66
CA ASP A 195 14.39 -5.40 8.67
C ASP A 195 15.77 -4.77 8.94
N LYS A 196 16.75 -5.58 9.37
CA LYS A 196 18.12 -5.10 9.62
C LYS A 196 18.78 -4.45 8.41
N LEU A 197 18.38 -4.84 7.20
CA LEU A 197 18.97 -4.34 5.97
C LEU A 197 18.39 -2.98 5.56
N LEU A 198 17.09 -2.76 5.76
CA LEU A 198 16.35 -1.62 5.22
C LEU A 198 15.66 -0.76 6.28
N ASP A 199 14.86 -1.36 7.16
CA ASP A 199 13.98 -0.63 8.08
C ASP A 199 14.67 -0.36 9.41
N GLY A 200 14.96 -1.43 10.17
CA GLY A 200 15.70 -1.38 11.43
C GLY A 200 14.81 -1.07 12.63
N ASP A 201 13.49 -1.18 12.49
CA ASP A 201 12.51 -0.79 13.49
C ASP A 201 12.36 -1.82 14.63
N LEU A 202 12.65 -3.11 14.35
CA LEU A 202 12.71 -4.16 15.37
C LEU A 202 14.00 -4.11 16.19
N THR A 203 15.00 -3.35 15.75
CA THR A 203 16.28 -3.21 16.43
C THR A 203 16.44 -1.82 17.03
N SER A 204 17.25 -1.69 18.08
CA SER A 204 17.59 -0.36 18.63
C SER A 204 18.61 0.40 17.78
N ASP A 205 19.11 -0.23 16.72
CA ASP A 205 20.18 0.26 15.87
C ASP A 205 19.62 0.64 14.48
N PRO A 206 20.17 1.67 13.81
CA PRO A 206 19.81 1.97 12.43
C PRO A 206 20.01 0.78 11.49
N SER A 207 19.18 0.67 10.46
CA SER A 207 19.37 -0.33 9.41
C SER A 207 20.73 -0.17 8.71
N TYR A 208 21.20 -1.25 8.07
CA TYR A 208 22.42 -1.18 7.27
C TYR A 208 22.32 -0.09 6.20
N PHE A 209 21.18 0.00 5.51
CA PHE A 209 20.90 1.06 4.53
C PHE A 209 21.10 2.46 5.14
N GLN A 210 20.49 2.74 6.29
CA GLN A 210 20.63 4.05 6.93
C GLN A 210 22.08 4.33 7.34
N ASN A 211 22.79 3.32 7.85
CA ASN A 211 24.16 3.47 8.29
C ASN A 211 25.14 3.78 7.14
N VAL A 212 24.95 3.14 5.97
CA VAL A 212 25.87 3.34 4.84
C VAL A 212 25.51 4.53 3.95
N THR A 213 24.23 4.92 3.89
CA THR A 213 23.77 6.05 3.06
C THR A 213 23.64 7.36 3.85
N GLY A 214 23.47 7.28 5.17
CA GLY A 214 23.09 8.42 6.01
C GLY A 214 21.64 8.86 5.82
N CYS A 215 20.83 8.12 5.06
CA CYS A 215 19.44 8.46 4.74
C CYS A 215 18.50 7.50 5.47
N SER A 216 17.54 8.04 6.22
CA SER A 216 16.52 7.25 6.92
C SER A 216 15.27 7.01 6.08
N ASN A 217 15.06 7.82 5.04
CA ASN A 217 13.91 7.69 4.17
C ASN A 217 14.25 6.84 2.93
N TYR A 218 13.79 5.59 2.95
CA TYR A 218 13.93 4.66 1.83
C TYR A 218 12.78 4.72 0.83
N TYR A 219 11.73 5.52 1.11
CA TYR A 219 10.59 5.81 0.21
C TYR A 219 10.86 6.97 -0.76
N ASN A 220 11.92 7.74 -0.56
CA ASN A 220 12.31 8.75 -1.54
C ASN A 220 13.80 9.03 -1.45
N LEU A 221 14.58 8.38 -2.31
CA LEU A 221 16.04 8.52 -2.29
C LEU A 221 16.56 9.91 -2.72
N LEU A 222 15.66 10.83 -3.14
CA LEU A 222 16.01 12.25 -3.32
C LEU A 222 15.82 13.08 -2.05
N GLN A 223 15.22 12.52 -1.00
CA GLN A 223 14.93 13.17 0.28
C GLN A 223 15.31 12.22 1.41
N CYS A 224 16.50 12.40 2.00
CA CYS A 224 17.02 11.47 3.02
C CYS A 224 16.21 11.40 4.33
N THR A 225 15.29 12.34 4.55
CA THR A 225 14.35 12.35 5.68
C THR A 225 12.93 12.55 5.16
N GLU A 226 11.96 11.95 5.84
CA GLU A 226 10.55 12.16 5.50
C GLU A 226 10.13 13.63 5.66
N PRO A 227 9.32 14.16 4.75
CA PRO A 227 8.75 15.50 4.88
C PRO A 227 7.85 15.62 6.11
N GLU A 228 8.01 16.70 6.88
CA GLU A 228 7.24 16.91 8.11
C GLU A 228 5.72 17.02 7.85
N ASP A 229 5.33 17.51 6.67
CA ASP A 229 3.94 17.73 6.31
C ASP A 229 3.13 16.43 6.14
N GLN A 230 3.81 15.32 5.84
CA GLN A 230 3.19 13.99 5.82
C GLN A 230 2.67 13.56 7.19
N ASN A 231 3.17 14.15 8.28
CA ASN A 231 2.77 13.81 9.65
C ASN A 231 1.69 14.75 10.23
N TYR A 232 1.27 15.78 9.50
CA TYR A 232 0.29 16.75 10.01
C TYR A 232 -1.10 16.15 10.20
N TYR A 233 -1.49 15.18 9.38
CA TYR A 233 -2.83 14.60 9.45
C TYR A 233 -3.09 13.86 10.77
N GLY A 234 -2.11 13.13 11.31
CA GLY A 234 -2.26 12.47 12.61
C GLY A 234 -2.55 13.47 13.74
N LYS A 235 -1.85 14.62 13.75
CA LYS A 235 -2.12 15.72 14.70
C LYS A 235 -3.52 16.31 14.49
N PHE A 236 -3.93 16.52 13.24
CA PHE A 236 -5.26 17.03 12.91
C PHE A 236 -6.38 16.07 13.36
N LEU A 237 -6.21 14.77 13.16
CA LEU A 237 -7.15 13.73 13.59
C LEU A 237 -7.29 13.63 15.12
N SER A 238 -6.33 14.15 15.90
CA SER A 238 -6.42 14.19 17.35
C SER A 238 -7.32 15.32 17.88
N LEU A 239 -7.66 16.31 17.06
CA LEU A 239 -8.47 17.45 17.47
C LEU A 239 -9.91 17.03 17.85
N PRO A 240 -10.47 17.49 18.99
CA PRO A 240 -11.80 17.07 19.45
C PRO A 240 -12.91 17.28 18.41
N GLN A 241 -12.91 18.43 17.75
CA GLN A 241 -13.90 18.76 16.72
C GLN A 241 -13.79 17.85 15.49
N VAL A 242 -12.57 17.41 15.14
CA VAL A 242 -12.35 16.49 14.01
C VAL A 242 -12.85 15.11 14.38
N ARG A 243 -12.46 14.60 15.56
CA ARG A 243 -12.91 13.30 16.08
C ARG A 243 -14.43 13.20 16.19
N GLN A 244 -15.08 14.28 16.60
CA GLN A 244 -16.53 14.38 16.64
C GLN A 244 -17.14 14.32 15.23
N ALA A 245 -16.56 15.05 14.26
CA ALA A 245 -17.06 15.10 12.89
C ALA A 245 -16.94 13.77 12.13
N ILE A 246 -15.91 12.97 12.43
CA ILE A 246 -15.70 11.65 11.79
C ILE A 246 -16.24 10.49 12.63
N HIS A 247 -16.96 10.78 13.72
CA HIS A 247 -17.66 9.79 14.56
C HIS A 247 -16.77 8.68 15.18
N VAL A 248 -15.48 8.95 15.41
CA VAL A 248 -14.54 7.97 16.01
C VAL A 248 -14.55 7.97 17.54
N GLY A 249 -15.28 8.90 18.17
CA GLY A 249 -15.42 8.96 19.63
C GLY A 249 -14.08 9.09 20.35
N ASN A 250 -13.81 8.20 21.31
CA ASN A 250 -12.55 8.13 22.08
C ASN A 250 -11.58 7.04 21.59
N ARG A 251 -11.79 6.47 20.41
CA ARG A 251 -10.91 5.43 19.86
C ARG A 251 -9.49 5.95 19.64
N THR A 252 -8.50 5.19 20.07
CA THR A 252 -7.09 5.45 19.78
C THR A 252 -6.87 5.43 18.27
N PHE A 253 -6.06 6.36 17.78
CA PHE A 253 -5.54 6.30 16.42
C PHE A 253 -4.21 5.54 16.48
N ASN A 254 -4.20 4.32 15.99
CA ASN A 254 -3.06 3.39 16.07
C ASN A 254 -2.08 3.65 14.92
N ASP A 255 -0.80 3.43 15.18
CA ASP A 255 0.30 3.61 14.23
C ASP A 255 0.57 2.38 13.34
N GLY A 256 -0.11 1.26 13.58
CA GLY A 256 0.06 0.02 12.83
C GLY A 256 1.12 -0.94 13.39
N SER A 257 1.86 -0.56 14.44
CA SER A 257 2.95 -1.39 14.99
C SER A 257 2.50 -2.78 15.47
N GLU A 258 1.28 -2.92 15.98
CA GLU A 258 0.72 -4.24 16.31
C GLU A 258 0.38 -5.04 15.05
N VAL A 259 -0.17 -4.40 14.01
CA VAL A 259 -0.47 -5.08 12.74
C VAL A 259 0.79 -5.69 12.14
N GLU A 260 1.89 -4.93 12.11
CA GLU A 260 3.17 -5.41 11.61
C GLU A 260 3.70 -6.61 12.38
N LYS A 261 3.63 -6.59 13.72
CA LYS A 261 4.07 -7.74 14.55
C LYS A 261 3.33 -9.03 14.19
N TYR A 262 2.03 -8.94 13.89
CA TYR A 262 1.20 -10.09 13.54
C TYR A 262 1.42 -10.52 12.07
N LEU A 263 1.70 -9.58 11.16
CA LEU A 263 1.92 -9.84 9.73
C LEU A 263 3.40 -10.04 9.34
N ARG A 264 4.37 -9.90 10.24
CA ARG A 264 5.82 -10.03 9.93
C ARG A 264 6.21 -11.27 9.13
N LYS A 265 5.52 -12.40 9.34
CA LYS A 265 5.77 -13.64 8.60
C LYS A 265 5.15 -13.60 7.20
N ASP A 266 4.04 -12.89 7.05
CA ASP A 266 3.39 -12.69 5.75
C ASP A 266 4.22 -11.77 4.86
N THR A 267 4.91 -10.78 5.42
CA THR A 267 5.67 -9.78 4.65
C THR A 267 6.57 -10.40 3.58
N VAL A 268 7.26 -11.49 3.89
CA VAL A 268 8.19 -12.16 2.96
C VAL A 268 7.54 -13.24 2.08
N GLN A 269 6.25 -13.51 2.25
CA GLN A 269 5.49 -14.45 1.40
C GLN A 269 5.04 -13.77 0.10
N SER A 270 4.83 -14.55 -0.96
CA SER A 270 4.43 -14.02 -2.27
C SER A 270 2.93 -14.18 -2.50
N VAL A 271 2.27 -13.12 -2.99
CA VAL A 271 0.87 -13.17 -3.47
C VAL A 271 0.77 -13.29 -4.99
N LYS A 272 1.92 -13.49 -5.67
CA LYS A 272 2.00 -13.58 -7.13
C LYS A 272 1.01 -14.55 -7.77
N PRO A 273 0.69 -15.74 -7.19
CA PRO A 273 -0.32 -16.62 -7.78
C PRO A 273 -1.70 -15.96 -7.87
N TRP A 274 -2.16 -15.31 -6.81
CA TRP A 274 -3.44 -14.60 -6.78
C TRP A 274 -3.42 -13.39 -7.71
N LEU A 275 -2.34 -12.62 -7.71
CA LEU A 275 -2.17 -11.50 -8.64
C LEU A 275 -2.26 -11.96 -10.10
N THR A 276 -1.59 -13.07 -10.45
CA THR A 276 -1.61 -13.63 -11.81
C THR A 276 -3.02 -14.03 -12.22
N GLU A 277 -3.78 -14.68 -11.33
CA GLU A 277 -5.17 -15.06 -11.61
C GLU A 277 -6.06 -13.83 -11.83
N ILE A 278 -5.89 -12.80 -11.01
CA ILE A 278 -6.69 -11.57 -11.12
C ILE A 278 -6.37 -10.80 -12.40
N MET A 279 -5.10 -10.66 -12.76
CA MET A 279 -4.68 -10.00 -14.00
C MET A 279 -5.15 -10.73 -15.27
N ASN A 280 -5.43 -12.03 -15.18
CA ASN A 280 -5.98 -12.80 -16.31
C ASN A 280 -7.50 -12.64 -16.47
N ASN A 281 -8.22 -12.18 -15.44
CA ASN A 281 -9.68 -12.13 -15.43
C ASN A 281 -10.25 -10.70 -15.36
N TYR A 282 -9.46 -9.73 -14.93
CA TYR A 282 -9.88 -8.35 -14.68
C TYR A 282 -8.89 -7.36 -15.29
N LYS A 283 -9.34 -6.10 -15.42
CA LYS A 283 -8.44 -5.01 -15.80
C LYS A 283 -7.41 -4.79 -14.70
N GLY A 284 -6.19 -4.45 -15.06
CA GLY A 284 -5.14 -4.23 -14.07
C GLY A 284 -4.07 -3.29 -14.57
N THR A 285 -3.63 -2.41 -13.69
CA THR A 285 -2.41 -1.61 -13.90
C THR A 285 -1.53 -1.67 -12.67
N SER A 286 -0.24 -1.56 -12.90
CA SER A 286 0.72 -1.18 -11.86
C SER A 286 1.45 0.09 -12.31
N TRP A 287 1.61 1.05 -11.42
CA TRP A 287 2.43 2.24 -11.66
C TRP A 287 3.53 2.36 -10.60
N GLU A 288 4.54 3.13 -10.95
CA GLU A 288 5.70 3.43 -10.12
C GLU A 288 5.81 4.96 -10.05
N LEU A 289 6.00 5.51 -8.86
CA LEU A 289 6.33 6.92 -8.72
C LEU A 289 7.74 7.18 -9.29
N PRO A 290 7.99 8.36 -9.90
CA PRO A 290 9.27 8.64 -10.56
C PRO A 290 10.44 8.89 -9.59
N TYR A 291 10.28 8.53 -8.31
CA TYR A 291 11.35 8.57 -7.31
C TYR A 291 11.82 7.15 -7.08
N VAL A 292 13.12 7.01 -6.92
CA VAL A 292 13.81 5.75 -6.75
C VAL A 292 13.42 5.24 -5.35
N GLU A 293 12.40 4.39 -5.22
CA GLU A 293 12.00 3.74 -3.97
C GLU A 293 12.71 2.40 -3.80
N LEU A 294 13.06 2.08 -2.55
CA LEU A 294 13.74 0.83 -2.24
C LEU A 294 12.82 -0.39 -2.28
N ASN A 295 11.50 -0.27 -2.35
CA ASN A 295 10.59 -1.40 -2.59
C ASN A 295 10.55 -1.85 -4.07
N ILE A 296 11.42 -1.28 -4.91
CA ILE A 296 11.44 -1.49 -6.35
C ILE A 296 12.55 -2.46 -6.77
N SER A 297 12.19 -3.41 -7.64
CA SER A 297 13.13 -3.91 -8.64
C SER A 297 12.65 -3.42 -10.02
N GLU A 298 13.49 -2.68 -10.75
CA GLU A 298 13.25 -2.36 -12.19
C GLU A 298 13.01 -3.64 -13.02
N ILE A 299 13.36 -4.81 -12.46
CA ILE A 299 13.23 -6.14 -13.03
C ILE A 299 11.75 -6.60 -13.12
N ASN A 300 10.87 -6.20 -12.19
CA ASN A 300 9.45 -6.55 -12.29
C ASN A 300 8.74 -5.74 -13.39
N SER A 301 9.11 -4.48 -13.58
CA SER A 301 8.64 -3.64 -14.69
C SER A 301 9.04 -4.22 -16.07
N PHE A 302 10.24 -4.80 -16.19
CA PHE A 302 10.70 -5.38 -17.45
C PHE A 302 10.02 -6.71 -17.84
N LEU A 303 9.50 -7.47 -16.88
CA LEU A 303 8.76 -8.71 -17.15
C LEU A 303 7.29 -8.47 -17.54
N PHE A 304 6.75 -7.27 -17.31
CA PHE A 304 5.33 -6.97 -17.54
C PHE A 304 5.05 -5.87 -18.57
N ARG A 305 6.05 -5.12 -19.06
CA ARG A 305 5.82 -4.06 -20.06
C ARG A 305 5.87 -4.55 -21.52
N ARG A 306 4.71 -4.81 -22.10
CA ARG A 306 4.41 -4.40 -23.49
C ARG A 306 3.38 -3.27 -23.41
N LYS A 307 3.88 -2.02 -23.42
CA LYS A 307 3.16 -0.72 -23.44
C LYS A 307 2.84 -0.11 -22.06
N ALA A 308 3.78 0.67 -21.53
CA ALA A 308 3.48 1.88 -20.76
C ALA A 308 4.76 2.71 -20.59
N LEU A 309 4.71 3.99 -21.00
CA LEU A 309 5.81 4.96 -20.96
C LEU A 309 6.18 5.32 -19.50
N VAL A 310 7.48 5.54 -19.27
CA VAL A 310 8.04 6.19 -18.06
C VAL A 310 8.24 7.67 -18.36
N SER A 311 7.82 8.58 -17.47
CA SER A 311 8.22 9.98 -17.52
C SER A 311 8.51 10.55 -16.12
N TYR A 312 9.44 11.49 -16.08
CA TYR A 312 10.18 12.02 -14.93
C TYR A 312 9.57 13.31 -14.33
N VAL A 313 9.80 13.48 -13.00
CA VAL A 313 9.92 14.73 -12.19
C VAL A 313 8.67 15.60 -11.92
N ASN A 314 8.37 15.71 -10.62
CA ASN A 314 7.78 16.81 -9.82
C ASN A 314 6.78 17.80 -10.47
N CYS A 315 5.60 17.89 -9.83
CA CYS A 315 4.49 18.84 -10.02
C CYS A 315 3.32 18.40 -10.95
N PHE A 316 3.48 17.33 -11.76
CA PHE A 316 2.41 16.76 -12.61
C PHE A 316 1.75 15.46 -12.08
N ARG A 317 2.18 14.99 -10.90
CA ARG A 317 1.98 13.62 -10.39
C ARG A 317 0.54 13.20 -10.14
N GLN A 318 -0.27 14.04 -9.51
CA GLN A 318 -1.65 13.67 -9.15
C GLN A 318 -2.57 13.58 -10.36
N LYS A 319 -2.34 14.47 -11.34
CA LYS A 319 -3.07 14.48 -12.60
C LYS A 319 -2.70 13.25 -13.45
N GLU A 320 -1.43 12.87 -13.48
CA GLU A 320 -0.97 11.68 -14.20
C GLU A 320 -1.45 10.38 -13.55
N LEU A 321 -1.41 10.28 -12.21
CA LEU A 321 -1.95 9.13 -11.47
C LEU A 321 -3.46 8.99 -11.67
N LEU A 322 -4.20 10.10 -11.57
CA LEU A 322 -5.62 10.10 -11.86
C LEU A 322 -5.87 9.70 -13.32
N ALA A 323 -5.10 10.22 -14.27
CA ALA A 323 -5.23 9.84 -15.68
C ALA A 323 -4.89 8.35 -15.93
N MET A 324 -3.91 7.77 -15.23
CA MET A 324 -3.60 6.33 -15.32
C MET A 324 -4.75 5.49 -14.76
N LEU A 325 -5.34 5.91 -13.64
CA LEU A 325 -6.51 5.21 -13.09
C LEU A 325 -7.74 5.38 -13.98
N GLU A 326 -7.99 6.59 -14.49
CA GLU A 326 -9.06 6.86 -15.44
C GLU A 326 -8.88 6.05 -16.73
N PHE A 327 -7.66 5.87 -17.21
CA PHE A 327 -7.37 4.99 -18.35
C PHE A 327 -7.78 3.54 -18.09
N VAL A 328 -7.51 3.00 -16.91
CA VAL A 328 -7.96 1.64 -16.51
C VAL A 328 -9.48 1.54 -16.38
N ILE A 329 -10.13 2.64 -16.01
CA ILE A 329 -11.58 2.69 -15.87
C ILE A 329 -12.25 2.77 -17.25
N GLU A 330 -11.68 3.56 -18.18
CA GLU A 330 -12.26 3.86 -19.50
C GLU A 330 -12.06 2.77 -20.57
N GLU A 331 -10.91 2.06 -20.61
CA GLU A 331 -10.70 0.87 -21.46
C GLU A 331 -11.40 -0.34 -20.87
#